data_AF-A0A3E4QM66-F1
#
_entry.id   AF-A0A3E4QM66-F1
#
_cell.length_a   1.000
_cell.length_b   1.000
_cell.length_c   1.000
_cell.angle_alpha   90.00
_cell.angle_beta   90.00
_cell.angle_gamma   90.00
#
_symmetry.space_group_name_H-M   'P 1'
#
loop_
_entity.id
_entity.type
_entity.pdbx_description
1 polymer ?
#
loop_
_entity_poly.entity_id
_entity_poly.type
_entity_poly.pdbx_seq_one_letter_code
_entity_poly.pdbx_strand_id
1 'polypeptide(L)'
;MRIIKLFSVTVLMSLTSFSASAEAVVSKEKFNWRPVMDAIMMVESRGNAKAKNGPHAGILQISSGIVTACNNILKSQGKALRYTLADRFSPKKSREMFVLFMSKYNPKNNIEKAIRMWHGGEKYTIKGSQAYYNKVKKYLR
;
A
#
# COMPACT_ATOMS: atom_id res chain seq x y z
N MET A 1 -47.23 14.25 -63.24
CA MET A 1 -46.87 15.44 -62.42
C MET A 1 -48.05 15.78 -61.52
N ARG A 2 -47.79 15.97 -60.21
CA ARG A 2 -48.68 16.53 -59.17
C ARG A 2 -49.87 15.62 -58.75
N ILE A 3 -50.28 15.41 -57.49
CA ILE A 3 -49.96 15.99 -56.17
C ILE A 3 -50.70 15.14 -55.09
N ILE A 4 -50.01 14.79 -54.00
CA ILE A 4 -50.43 14.77 -52.56
C ILE A 4 -51.53 13.80 -52.04
N LYS A 5 -51.20 13.06 -50.97
CA LYS A 5 -51.83 13.03 -49.61
C LYS A 5 -51.13 11.94 -48.77
N LEU A 6 -50.13 12.28 -47.96
CA LEU A 6 -50.23 12.65 -46.54
C LEU A 6 -50.96 11.59 -45.70
N PHE A 7 -50.23 10.70 -45.02
CA PHE A 7 -50.69 10.14 -43.74
C PHE A 7 -49.50 9.83 -42.81
N SER A 8 -49.47 10.64 -41.75
CA SER A 8 -48.75 10.53 -40.49
C SER A 8 -48.42 9.11 -40.02
N VAL A 9 -47.14 8.86 -39.74
CA VAL A 9 -46.75 7.96 -38.64
C VAL A 9 -45.58 8.63 -37.91
N THR A 10 -45.90 9.32 -36.83
CA THR A 10 -44.96 9.77 -35.80
C THR A 10 -44.38 8.54 -35.09
N VAL A 11 -43.15 8.16 -35.44
CA VAL A 11 -42.35 7.22 -34.64
C VAL A 11 -41.42 8.04 -33.76
N LEU A 12 -41.77 8.09 -32.49
CA LEU A 12 -40.99 8.60 -31.37
C LEU A 12 -39.69 7.80 -31.26
N MET A 13 -38.60 8.30 -31.83
CA MET A 13 -37.28 7.68 -31.70
C MET A 13 -36.61 8.25 -30.44
N SER A 14 -36.82 7.56 -29.32
CA SER A 14 -36.16 7.79 -28.05
C SER A 14 -34.64 7.68 -28.23
N LEU A 15 -33.94 8.82 -28.25
CA LEU A 15 -32.48 8.87 -28.14
C LEU A 15 -32.08 8.41 -26.74
N THR A 16 -31.83 7.11 -26.60
CA THR A 16 -31.12 6.58 -25.44
C THR A 16 -29.66 6.96 -25.60
N SER A 17 -29.25 7.99 -24.87
CA SER A 17 -27.83 8.34 -24.73
C SER A 17 -27.12 7.20 -24.02
N PHE A 18 -26.49 6.30 -24.77
CA PHE A 18 -25.45 5.42 -24.24
C PHE A 18 -24.26 6.28 -23.84
N SER A 19 -24.22 6.70 -22.58
CA SER A 19 -23.00 7.26 -22.00
C SER A 19 -22.04 6.11 -21.78
N ALA A 20 -21.18 5.85 -22.76
CA ALA A 20 -20.01 5.00 -22.58
C ALA A 20 -19.06 5.75 -21.63
N SER A 21 -19.19 5.48 -20.32
CA SER A 21 -18.15 5.85 -19.36
C SER A 21 -16.93 5.01 -19.70
N ALA A 22 -16.03 5.58 -20.50
CA ALA A 22 -14.68 5.07 -20.66
C ALA A 22 -13.99 5.23 -19.30
N GLU A 23 -14.12 4.20 -18.46
CA GLU A 23 -13.26 4.02 -17.31
C GLU A 23 -11.86 3.79 -17.87
N ALA A 24 -11.12 4.89 -18.02
CA ALA A 24 -9.68 4.85 -18.20
C ALA A 24 -9.14 4.09 -16.98
N VAL A 25 -8.84 2.80 -17.18
CA VAL A 25 -8.11 1.98 -16.23
C VAL A 25 -6.69 2.54 -16.21
N VAL A 26 -6.51 3.65 -15.51
CA VAL A 26 -5.19 4.15 -15.14
C VAL A 26 -4.65 3.11 -14.17
N SER A 27 -3.85 2.19 -14.71
CA SER A 27 -3.02 1.30 -13.91
C SER A 27 -2.13 2.18 -13.06
N LYS A 28 -2.54 2.41 -11.80
CA LYS A 28 -1.80 3.22 -10.86
C LYS A 28 -0.45 2.55 -10.63
N GLU A 29 0.60 3.09 -11.25
CA GLU A 29 1.99 2.70 -11.04
C GLU A 29 2.22 2.43 -9.55
N LYS A 30 2.65 1.21 -9.22
CA LYS A 30 2.82 0.80 -7.83
C LYS A 30 4.00 1.56 -7.25
N PHE A 31 3.74 2.40 -6.26
CA PHE A 31 4.77 3.22 -5.61
C PHE A 31 5.98 2.38 -5.20
N ASN A 32 7.17 2.84 -5.60
CA ASN A 32 8.41 2.14 -5.32
C ASN A 32 8.87 2.36 -3.87
N TRP A 33 8.48 1.45 -2.99
CA TRP A 33 8.90 1.45 -1.58
C TRP A 33 10.36 1.03 -1.37
N ARG A 34 11.08 0.59 -2.41
CA ARG A 34 12.41 -0.02 -2.24
C ARG A 34 13.43 0.92 -1.58
N PRO A 35 13.58 2.20 -1.99
CA PRO A 35 14.53 3.11 -1.34
C PRO A 35 14.21 3.31 0.15
N VAL A 36 12.93 3.44 0.51
CA VAL A 36 12.49 3.59 1.91
C VAL A 36 12.79 2.34 2.72
N MET A 37 12.47 1.15 2.20
CA MET A 37 12.75 -0.11 2.89
C MET A 37 14.25 -0.36 3.04
N ASP A 38 15.06 0.00 2.05
CA ASP A 38 16.52 -0.16 2.13
C ASP A 38 17.13 0.80 3.17
N ALA A 39 16.64 2.04 3.24
CA ALA A 39 17.05 3.00 4.26
C ALA A 39 16.65 2.55 5.68
N ILE A 40 15.42 2.06 5.86
CA ILE A 40 14.96 1.48 7.14
C ILE A 40 15.80 0.25 7.51
N MET A 41 16.04 -0.65 6.57
CA MET A 41 16.85 -1.86 6.78
C MET A 41 18.25 -1.52 7.31
N MET A 42 18.88 -0.47 6.78
CA MET A 42 20.19 -0.03 7.25
C MET A 42 20.18 0.41 8.72
N VAL A 43 19.11 1.10 9.15
CA VAL A 43 18.94 1.54 10.54
C VAL A 43 18.58 0.38 11.47
N GLU A 44 17.72 -0.52 11.02
CA GLU A 44 17.13 -1.58 11.85
C GLU A 44 18.03 -2.80 12.05
N SER A 45 18.75 -3.21 11.01
CA SER A 45 19.46 -4.51 11.01
C SER A 45 20.79 -4.50 10.28
N ARG A 46 21.13 -3.42 9.58
CA ARG A 46 22.25 -3.37 8.62
C ARG A 46 22.20 -4.51 7.59
N GLY A 47 20.98 -4.92 7.22
CA GLY A 47 20.74 -6.02 6.27
C GLY A 47 20.80 -7.43 6.87
N ASN A 48 21.00 -7.58 8.18
CA ASN A 48 21.04 -8.90 8.81
C ASN A 48 19.64 -9.52 8.90
N ALA A 49 19.37 -10.51 8.04
CA ALA A 49 18.11 -11.23 8.01
C ALA A 49 17.82 -12.02 9.29
N LYS A 50 18.83 -12.36 10.09
CA LYS A 50 18.71 -13.07 11.37
C LYS A 50 18.65 -12.13 12.58
N ALA A 51 18.64 -10.81 12.38
CA ALA A 51 18.60 -9.85 13.47
C ALA A 51 17.36 -10.06 14.36
N LYS A 52 17.56 -10.05 15.68
CA LYS A 52 16.50 -10.20 16.67
C LYS A 52 16.78 -9.25 17.84
N ASN A 53 15.82 -8.40 18.15
CA ASN A 53 15.88 -7.47 19.27
C ASN A 53 14.55 -7.52 20.03
N GLY A 54 14.50 -8.26 21.14
CA GLY A 54 13.28 -8.50 21.89
C GLY A 54 12.15 -9.06 21.00
N PRO A 55 10.99 -8.37 20.90
CA PRO A 55 9.87 -8.83 20.07
C PRO A 55 10.08 -8.58 18.57
N HIS A 56 11.13 -7.87 18.16
CA HIS A 56 11.40 -7.49 16.77
C HIS A 56 12.37 -8.44 16.08
N ALA A 57 12.13 -8.73 14.80
CA ALA A 57 12.93 -9.70 14.04
C ALA A 57 13.09 -9.33 12.55
N GLY A 58 14.21 -9.78 11.98
CA GLY A 58 14.52 -9.70 10.56
C GLY A 58 15.05 -8.36 10.09
N ILE A 59 15.16 -8.22 8.76
CA ILE A 59 15.81 -7.07 8.12
C ILE A 59 15.14 -5.72 8.42
N LEU A 60 13.84 -5.73 8.73
CA LEU A 60 13.04 -4.54 9.04
C LEU A 60 12.55 -4.50 10.50
N GLN A 61 13.08 -5.39 11.36
CA GLN A 61 12.72 -5.47 12.79
C GLN A 61 11.19 -5.52 13.04
N ILE A 62 10.53 -6.43 12.33
CA ILE A 62 9.07 -6.61 12.35
C ILE A 62 8.64 -7.22 13.70
N SER A 63 7.62 -6.66 14.34
CA SER A 63 7.03 -7.21 15.58
C SER A 63 5.94 -8.24 15.28
N SER A 64 5.51 -9.01 16.30
CA SER A 64 4.32 -9.87 16.20
C SER A 64 3.06 -9.09 15.86
N GLY A 65 2.91 -7.87 16.38
CA GLY A 65 1.77 -7.00 16.08
C GLY A 65 1.63 -6.66 14.60
N ILE A 66 2.74 -6.39 13.91
CA ILE A 66 2.73 -6.14 12.46
C ILE A 66 2.36 -7.40 11.67
N VAL A 67 2.81 -8.59 12.10
CA VAL A 67 2.40 -9.87 11.50
C VAL A 67 0.87 -10.06 11.63
N THR A 68 0.32 -9.85 12.83
CA THR A 68 -1.12 -9.90 13.07
C THR A 68 -1.88 -8.88 12.22
N ALA A 69 -1.40 -7.63 12.14
CA ALA A 69 -2.01 -6.59 11.32
C ALA A 69 -2.04 -6.98 9.83
N CYS A 70 -0.92 -7.50 9.30
CA CYS A 70 -0.84 -7.99 7.93
C CYS A 70 -1.85 -9.13 7.67
N ASN A 71 -1.94 -10.10 8.60
CA ASN A 71 -2.89 -11.21 8.48
C ASN A 71 -4.34 -10.73 8.53
N ASN A 72 -4.66 -9.73 9.36
CA ASN A 72 -5.99 -9.12 9.40
C ASN A 72 -6.34 -8.39 8.10
N ILE A 73 -5.38 -7.67 7.50
CA ILE A 73 -5.55 -7.04 6.19
C ILE A 73 -5.85 -8.11 5.13
N LEU A 74 -5.04 -9.18 5.07
CA LEU A 74 -5.26 -10.27 4.11
C LEU A 74 -6.62 -10.95 4.31
N LYS A 75 -7.02 -11.17 5.56
CA LYS A 75 -8.35 -11.71 5.90
C LYS A 75 -9.47 -10.81 5.39
N SER A 76 -9.38 -9.49 5.62
CA SER A 76 -10.38 -8.52 5.11
C SER A 76 -10.43 -8.46 3.58
N GLN A 77 -9.35 -8.84 2.90
CA GLN A 77 -9.28 -8.92 1.44
C GLN A 77 -9.70 -10.30 0.89
N GLY A 78 -10.16 -11.23 1.74
CA GLY A 78 -10.53 -12.59 1.33
C GLY A 78 -9.36 -13.47 0.90
N LYS A 79 -8.10 -13.06 1.15
CA LYS A 79 -6.92 -13.82 0.75
C LYS A 79 -6.66 -14.97 1.71
N ALA A 80 -6.22 -16.12 1.19
CA ALA A 80 -5.87 -17.29 2.00
C ALA A 80 -4.49 -17.18 2.69
N LEU A 81 -3.54 -16.44 2.10
CA LEU A 81 -2.17 -16.28 2.62
C LEU A 81 -2.15 -15.80 4.07
N ARG A 82 -1.33 -16.43 4.93
CA ARG A 82 -1.07 -15.98 6.31
C ARG A 82 0.44 -16.01 6.58
N TYR A 83 0.96 -14.92 7.13
CA TYR A 83 2.33 -14.84 7.62
C TYR A 83 2.46 -15.46 9.01
N THR A 84 3.59 -16.10 9.25
CA THR A 84 4.02 -16.63 10.55
C THR A 84 5.08 -15.71 11.19
N LEU A 85 5.39 -15.93 12.47
CA LEU A 85 6.48 -15.19 13.12
C LEU A 85 7.85 -15.50 12.51
N ALA A 86 8.04 -16.69 11.94
CA ALA A 86 9.28 -17.08 11.28
C ALA A 86 9.49 -16.32 9.95
N ASP A 87 8.42 -15.93 9.28
CA ASP A 87 8.47 -15.21 8.01
C ASP A 87 9.16 -13.84 8.12
N ARG A 88 9.26 -13.29 9.33
CA ARG A 88 10.00 -12.07 9.60
C ARG A 88 11.48 -12.17 9.25
N PHE A 89 12.06 -13.37 9.31
CA PHE A 89 13.46 -13.62 8.94
C PHE A 89 13.68 -13.78 7.43
N SER A 90 12.63 -13.83 6.62
CA SER A 90 12.75 -13.84 5.15
C SER A 90 12.75 -12.41 4.60
N PRO A 91 13.86 -11.93 4.00
CA PRO A 91 13.92 -10.56 3.45
C PRO A 91 12.80 -10.24 2.46
N LYS A 92 12.39 -11.23 1.66
CA LYS A 92 11.27 -11.09 0.73
C LYS A 92 9.96 -10.83 1.48
N LYS A 93 9.61 -11.71 2.42
CA LYS A 93 8.35 -11.59 3.18
C LYS A 93 8.34 -10.37 4.10
N SER A 94 9.48 -9.95 4.65
CA SER A 94 9.58 -8.69 5.41
C SER A 94 9.14 -7.50 4.57
N ARG A 95 9.60 -7.42 3.32
CA ARG A 95 9.26 -6.34 2.40
C ARG A 95 7.81 -6.41 1.94
N GLU A 96 7.29 -7.61 1.71
CA GLU A 96 5.87 -7.82 1.40
C GLU A 96 4.97 -7.35 2.55
N MET A 97 5.30 -7.69 3.80
CA MET A 97 4.60 -7.22 4.99
C MET A 97 4.66 -5.69 5.13
N PHE A 98 5.83 -5.07 4.89
CA PHE A 98 5.96 -3.61 4.90
C PHE A 98 5.00 -2.95 3.88
N VAL A 99 5.02 -3.42 2.62
CA VAL A 99 4.17 -2.85 1.57
C VAL A 99 2.69 -3.07 1.88
N LEU A 100 2.31 -4.24 2.39
CA LEU A 100 0.94 -4.53 2.77
C LEU A 100 0.46 -3.61 3.90
N PHE A 101 1.29 -3.42 4.93
CA PHE A 101 0.99 -2.51 6.04
C PHE A 101 0.84 -1.06 5.53
N MET A 102 1.77 -0.58 4.69
CA MET A 102 1.69 0.77 4.11
C MET A 102 0.46 0.97 3.22
N SER A 103 0.03 -0.07 2.50
CA SER A 103 -1.18 0.02 1.66
C SER A 103 -2.45 0.33 2.48
N LYS A 104 -2.51 -0.11 3.73
CA LYS A 104 -3.65 0.13 4.63
C LYS A 104 -3.52 1.46 5.39
N TYR A 105 -2.38 1.72 5.99
CA TYR A 105 -2.20 2.83 6.93
C TYR A 105 -1.58 4.09 6.33
N ASN A 106 -1.04 3.99 5.11
CA ASN A 106 -0.45 5.09 4.36
C ASN A 106 -0.85 5.07 2.86
N PRO A 107 -2.15 5.14 2.53
CA PRO A 107 -2.65 4.99 1.16
C PRO A 107 -2.23 6.10 0.19
N LYS A 108 -1.75 7.24 0.73
CA LYS A 108 -1.21 8.36 -0.05
C LYS A 108 0.30 8.23 -0.33
N ASN A 109 0.93 7.13 0.09
CA ASN A 109 2.36 6.85 -0.08
C ASN A 109 3.29 7.97 0.44
N ASN A 110 2.95 8.59 1.57
CA ASN A 110 3.79 9.63 2.16
C ASN A 110 5.02 8.99 2.82
N ILE A 111 6.22 9.31 2.32
CA ILE A 111 7.49 8.70 2.78
C ILE A 111 7.75 9.01 4.25
N GLU A 112 7.59 10.27 4.67
CA GLU A 112 7.84 10.65 6.05
C GLU A 112 6.89 9.95 7.03
N LYS A 113 5.60 9.88 6.69
CA LYS A 113 4.60 9.12 7.44
C LYS A 113 5.01 7.64 7.54
N ALA A 114 5.47 7.03 6.45
CA ALA A 114 5.91 5.63 6.47
C ALA A 114 7.05 5.41 7.46
N ILE A 115 8.08 6.26 7.42
CA ILE A 115 9.26 6.16 8.29
C ILE A 115 8.86 6.36 9.76
N ARG A 116 8.08 7.40 10.06
CA ARG A 116 7.69 7.72 11.44
C ARG A 116 6.74 6.68 12.03
N MET A 117 5.78 6.20 11.23
CA MET A 117 4.86 5.14 11.63
C MET A 117 5.58 3.81 11.83
N TRP A 118 6.62 3.50 11.05
CA TRP A 118 7.39 2.27 11.26
C TRP A 118 8.05 2.24 12.65
N HIS A 119 8.47 3.40 13.15
CA HIS A 119 9.05 3.52 14.49
C HIS A 119 8.02 3.64 15.61
N GLY A 120 7.01 4.50 15.45
CA GLY A 120 6.07 4.86 16.51
C GLY A 120 4.69 4.21 16.44
N GLY A 121 4.45 3.35 15.44
CA GLY A 121 3.13 2.81 15.15
C GLY A 121 2.14 3.87 14.65
N GLU A 122 0.84 3.55 14.63
CA GLU A 122 -0.20 4.45 14.12
C GLU A 122 -0.33 5.77 14.91
N LYS A 123 0.01 5.74 16.20
CA LYS A 123 -0.04 6.89 17.11
C LYS A 123 1.31 7.60 17.24
N TYR A 124 2.19 7.49 16.24
CA TYR A 124 3.48 8.17 16.27
C TYR A 124 3.30 9.67 16.49
N THR A 125 4.23 10.28 17.22
CA THR A 125 4.33 11.75 17.32
C THR A 125 5.55 12.23 16.54
N ILE A 126 5.50 13.46 16.03
CA ILE A 126 6.63 14.06 15.31
C ILE A 126 7.86 14.10 16.24
N LYS A 127 7.69 14.58 17.48
CA LYS A 127 8.76 14.65 18.48
C LYS A 127 9.36 13.27 18.79
N GLY A 128 8.53 12.27 19.04
CA GLY A 128 8.99 10.91 19.39
C GLY A 128 9.68 10.17 18.25
N SER A 129 9.30 10.46 17.00
CA SER A 129 9.87 9.80 15.82
C SER A 129 11.00 10.59 15.14
N GLN A 130 11.31 11.81 15.59
CA GLN A 130 12.24 12.69 14.88
C GLN A 130 13.65 12.13 14.78
N ALA A 131 14.18 11.58 15.88
CA ALA A 131 15.52 11.01 15.89
C ALA A 131 15.64 9.81 14.95
N TYR A 132 14.61 8.95 14.93
CA TYR A 132 14.54 7.82 14.01
C TYR A 132 14.43 8.27 12.55
N TYR A 133 13.52 9.21 12.27
CA TYR A 133 13.37 9.78 10.93
C TYR A 133 14.68 10.37 10.40
N ASN A 134 15.40 11.13 11.22
CA ASN A 134 16.70 11.68 10.87
C ASN A 134 17.74 10.58 10.57
N LYS A 135 17.73 9.45 11.30
CA LYS A 135 18.62 8.31 11.01
C LYS A 135 18.30 7.68 9.66
N VAL A 136 17.02 7.41 9.37
CA VAL A 136 16.61 6.81 8.11
C VAL A 136 16.88 7.73 6.92
N LYS A 137 16.61 9.04 7.08
CA LYS A 137 16.84 10.04 6.03
C LYS A 137 18.29 10.08 5.53
N LYS A 138 19.29 9.76 6.39
CA LYS A 138 20.70 9.66 5.99
C LYS A 138 20.98 8.54 4.97
N TYR A 139 20.15 7.50 4.93
CA TYR A 139 20.27 6.37 4.01
C TYR A 139 19.29 6.44 2.83
N LEU A 140 18.41 7.44 2.82
CA LEU A 140 17.45 7.64 1.73
C LEU A 140 18.18 8.31 0.57
N ARG A 141 18.26 7.61 -0.55
CA ARG A 141 18.87 8.08 -1.81
C ARG A 141 17.79 8.58 -2.76
#